data_AF-A0A644Y2L0-F1
#
_entry.id   AF-A0A644Y2L0-F1
#
_cell.length_a   1.000
_cell.length_b   1.000
_cell.length_c   1.000
_cell.angle_alpha   90.00
_cell.angle_beta   90.00
_cell.angle_gamma   90.00
#
_symmetry.space_group_name_H-M   'P 1'
#
loop_
_entity.id
_entity.type
_entity.pdbx_description
1 polymer ?
#
loop_
_entity_poly.entity_id
_entity_poly.type
_entity_poly.pdbx_seq_one_letter_code
_entity_poly.pdbx_strand_id
1 'polypeptide(L)'
;MENTKANILLKINGYIVNCTLSGINNEVEKLLTIVSDYEASQELATLFIKNYTLYKADALAAILEIMIHGHKRLALVNGALNPLFRLAIFKGSVDLYECYMEEAIYPFLEDKCEDEKCEYYNNLLCEATALTNLCFENYKIVRKGIHFNGAMPSDRVGFVLMAEENYEVMNNLYEHFNAIIGRRDILKHLDTLQGN
;
A
#
# COMPACT_ATOMS: atom_id res chain seq x y z
N MET A 1 -20.75 18.54 15.32
CA MET A 1 -20.39 18.17 13.93
C MET A 1 -21.04 16.84 13.65
N GLU A 2 -21.86 16.78 12.62
CA GLU A 2 -22.59 15.58 12.22
C GLU A 2 -21.59 14.47 11.82
N ASN A 3 -21.76 13.26 12.36
CA ASN A 3 -20.95 12.06 12.07
C ASN A 3 -21.26 11.55 10.65
N THR A 4 -20.99 12.34 9.62
CA THR A 4 -21.13 11.92 8.24
C THR A 4 -19.89 11.14 7.80
N LYS A 5 -20.08 10.17 6.90
CA LYS A 5 -18.99 9.39 6.28
C LYS A 5 -17.84 10.28 5.79
N ALA A 6 -18.17 11.36 5.08
CA ALA A 6 -17.19 12.30 4.54
C ALA A 6 -16.34 12.98 5.63
N ASN A 7 -16.96 13.41 6.73
CA ASN A 7 -16.25 14.06 7.83
C ASN A 7 -15.29 13.10 8.55
N ILE A 8 -15.71 11.85 8.74
CA ILE A 8 -14.88 10.81 9.35
C ILE A 8 -13.68 10.49 8.44
N LEU A 9 -13.92 10.26 7.15
CA LEU A 9 -12.85 10.00 6.17
C LEU A 9 -11.86 11.16 6.05
N LEU A 10 -12.34 12.41 6.14
CA LEU A 10 -11.47 13.59 6.12
C LEU A 10 -10.54 13.63 7.35
N LYS A 11 -11.04 13.26 8.52
CA LYS A 11 -10.20 13.15 9.73
C LYS A 11 -9.19 12.02 9.61
N ILE A 12 -9.63 10.83 9.19
CA ILE A 12 -8.74 9.68 8.94
C ILE A 12 -7.63 10.06 7.95
N ASN A 13 -7.98 10.73 6.86
CA ASN A 13 -7.01 11.25 5.90
C ASN A 13 -6.03 12.23 6.55
N GLY A 14 -6.48 13.08 7.48
CA GLY A 14 -5.60 13.95 8.26
C GLY A 14 -4.56 13.19 9.09
N TYR A 15 -4.92 12.07 9.71
CA TYR A 15 -3.97 11.20 10.42
C TYR A 15 -2.96 10.56 9.46
N ILE A 16 -3.42 10.07 8.31
CA ILE A 16 -2.58 9.44 7.27
C ILE A 16 -1.59 10.45 6.67
N VAL A 17 -2.06 11.65 6.29
CA VAL A 17 -1.23 12.70 5.68
C VAL A 17 -0.12 13.14 6.64
N ASN A 18 -0.47 13.34 7.91
CA ASN A 18 0.43 13.84 8.94
C ASN A 18 1.20 12.74 9.67
N CYS A 19 0.96 11.47 9.34
CA CYS A 19 1.56 10.31 10.02
C CYS A 19 1.30 10.30 11.54
N THR A 20 0.11 10.73 11.96
CA THR A 20 -0.27 10.81 13.38
C THR A 20 -0.97 9.52 13.82
N LEU A 21 -0.40 8.83 14.82
CA LEU A 21 -0.93 7.55 15.31
C LEU A 21 -2.11 7.72 16.29
N SER A 22 -2.08 8.75 17.13
CA SER A 22 -3.02 8.91 18.24
C SER A 22 -4.42 9.28 17.75
N GLY A 23 -5.43 8.51 18.13
CA GLY A 23 -6.84 8.83 17.89
C GLY A 23 -7.41 8.34 16.56
N ILE A 24 -6.60 7.72 15.71
CA ILE A 24 -7.07 7.18 14.44
C ILE A 24 -8.06 6.02 14.63
N ASN A 25 -7.81 5.16 15.62
CA ASN A 25 -8.67 4.00 15.92
C ASN A 25 -10.11 4.44 16.24
N ASN A 26 -10.26 5.53 17.00
CA ASN A 26 -11.59 6.09 17.34
C ASN A 26 -12.35 6.58 16.11
N GLU A 27 -11.66 7.10 15.08
CA GLU A 27 -12.33 7.52 13.85
C GLU A 27 -12.64 6.32 12.93
N VAL A 28 -11.81 5.27 12.94
CA VAL A 28 -12.10 4.01 12.24
C VAL A 28 -13.31 3.31 12.87
N GLU A 29 -13.42 3.27 14.20
CA GLU A 29 -14.58 2.72 14.89
C GLU A 29 -15.87 3.46 14.50
N LYS A 30 -15.82 4.80 14.44
CA LYS A 30 -16.94 5.60 13.94
C LYS A 30 -17.31 5.27 12.50
N LEU A 31 -16.32 5.07 11.62
CA LEU A 31 -16.56 4.66 10.24
C LEU A 31 -17.29 3.31 10.19
N LEU A 32 -16.84 2.34 10.97
CA LEU A 32 -17.46 1.00 11.05
C LEU A 32 -18.91 1.01 11.57
N THR A 33 -19.33 2.06 12.26
CA THR A 33 -20.74 2.18 12.69
C THR A 33 -21.71 2.59 11.57
N ILE A 34 -21.19 3.10 10.44
CA ILE A 34 -22.00 3.68 9.36
C ILE A 34 -21.82 2.99 8.00
N VAL A 35 -20.77 2.18 7.83
CA VAL A 35 -20.52 1.41 6.61
C VAL A 35 -20.13 -0.03 6.95
N SER A 36 -20.17 -0.92 5.95
CA SER A 36 -19.72 -2.31 6.11
C SER A 36 -18.19 -2.42 6.28
N ASP A 37 -17.72 -3.52 6.87
CA ASP A 37 -16.28 -3.82 7.01
C ASP A 37 -15.55 -3.76 5.66
N TYR A 38 -16.17 -4.26 4.59
CA TYR A 38 -15.60 -4.22 3.24
C TYR A 38 -15.50 -2.79 2.71
N GLU A 39 -16.57 -2.01 2.84
CA GLU A 39 -16.57 -0.61 2.39
C GLU A 39 -15.57 0.22 3.19
N ALA A 40 -15.47 0.04 4.51
CA ALA A 40 -14.46 0.66 5.34
C ALA A 40 -13.05 0.28 4.87
N SER A 41 -12.77 -1.02 4.69
CA SER A 41 -11.49 -1.52 4.19
C SER A 41 -11.12 -0.87 2.85
N GLN A 42 -12.08 -0.75 1.92
CA GLN A 42 -11.87 -0.13 0.61
C GLN A 42 -11.59 1.38 0.69
N GLU A 43 -12.34 2.11 1.53
CA GLU A 43 -12.12 3.55 1.74
C GLU A 43 -10.74 3.80 2.38
N LEU A 44 -10.37 3.02 3.39
CA LEU A 44 -9.07 3.10 4.04
C LEU A 44 -7.93 2.80 3.06
N ALA A 45 -8.03 1.70 2.30
CA ALA A 45 -7.06 1.38 1.26
C ALA A 45 -6.91 2.51 0.23
N THR A 46 -8.01 3.14 -0.15
CA THR A 46 -8.01 4.28 -1.09
C THR A 46 -7.28 5.49 -0.52
N LEU A 47 -7.49 5.81 0.77
CA LEU A 47 -6.77 6.90 1.44
C LEU A 47 -5.27 6.60 1.53
N PHE A 48 -4.88 5.37 1.84
CA PHE A 48 -3.49 4.96 1.83
C PHE A 48 -2.88 5.07 0.43
N ILE A 49 -3.55 4.58 -0.62
CA ILE A 49 -3.04 4.68 -2.01
C ILE A 49 -2.73 6.13 -2.39
N LYS A 50 -3.60 7.07 -2.02
CA LYS A 50 -3.44 8.50 -2.35
C LYS A 50 -2.28 9.17 -1.63
N ASN A 51 -1.96 8.72 -0.41
CA ASN A 51 -1.00 9.40 0.46
C ASN A 51 0.31 8.62 0.65
N TYR A 52 0.39 7.39 0.17
CA TYR A 52 1.58 6.56 0.28
C TYR A 52 2.72 7.09 -0.59
N THR A 53 3.86 7.27 0.06
CA THR A 53 5.19 7.46 -0.53
C THR A 53 6.18 6.57 0.23
N LEU A 54 7.29 6.19 -0.39
CA LEU A 54 8.33 5.39 0.25
C LEU A 54 8.83 6.00 1.56
N TYR A 55 8.98 7.33 1.61
CA TYR A 55 9.43 8.03 2.82
C TYR A 55 8.46 7.93 4.01
N LYS A 56 7.22 7.49 3.76
CA LYS A 56 6.17 7.33 4.78
C LYS A 56 5.83 5.86 5.03
N ALA A 57 6.55 4.92 4.43
CA ALA A 57 6.19 3.49 4.46
C ALA A 57 6.02 2.97 5.90
N ASP A 58 7.05 3.13 6.75
CA ASP A 58 7.04 2.71 8.15
C ASP A 58 5.88 3.34 8.95
N ALA A 59 5.69 4.65 8.79
CA ALA A 59 4.66 5.38 9.53
C ALA A 59 3.25 4.96 9.09
N LEU A 60 3.06 4.66 7.81
CA LEU A 60 1.80 4.14 7.30
C LEU A 60 1.58 2.69 7.72
N ALA A 61 2.62 1.86 7.78
CA ALA A 61 2.56 0.51 8.32
C ALA A 61 2.14 0.54 9.81
N ALA A 62 2.72 1.42 10.63
CA ALA A 62 2.30 1.59 12.03
C ALA A 62 0.84 2.06 12.15
N ILE A 63 0.36 2.92 11.24
CA ILE A 63 -1.05 3.28 11.19
C ILE A 63 -1.91 2.06 10.85
N LEU A 64 -1.52 1.28 9.84
CA LEU A 64 -2.23 0.07 9.42
C LEU A 64 -2.31 -0.94 10.57
N GLU A 65 -1.21 -1.16 11.28
CA GLU A 65 -1.12 -2.01 12.47
C GLU A 65 -2.18 -1.62 13.50
N ILE A 66 -2.26 -0.34 13.88
CA ILE A 66 -3.26 0.16 14.83
C ILE A 66 -4.68 -0.12 14.35
N MET A 67 -4.96 0.06 13.06
CA MET A 67 -6.28 -0.21 12.49
C MET A 67 -6.65 -1.70 12.54
N ILE A 68 -5.72 -2.57 12.18
CA ILE A 68 -5.93 -4.04 12.17
C ILE A 68 -6.08 -4.56 13.59
N HIS A 69 -5.24 -4.11 14.53
CA HIS A 69 -5.33 -4.45 15.93
C HIS A 69 -6.66 -4.04 16.55
N GLY A 70 -7.13 -2.82 16.26
CA GLY A 70 -8.43 -2.34 16.72
C GLY A 70 -9.61 -3.12 16.10
N HIS A 71 -9.47 -3.55 14.85
CA HIS A 71 -10.60 -4.06 14.06
C HIS A 71 -10.17 -5.15 13.05
N LYS A 72 -9.75 -6.33 13.53
CA LYS A 72 -9.22 -7.44 12.71
C LYS A 72 -10.08 -7.81 11.48
N ARG A 73 -11.41 -7.67 11.57
CA ARG A 73 -12.33 -7.97 10.46
C ARG A 73 -12.08 -7.12 9.21
N LEU A 74 -11.55 -5.90 9.37
CA LEU A 74 -11.16 -5.02 8.24
C LEU A 74 -10.11 -5.67 7.33
N ALA A 75 -9.21 -6.46 7.89
CA ALA A 75 -8.14 -7.13 7.16
C ALA A 75 -8.53 -8.52 6.66
N LEU A 76 -9.57 -9.14 7.22
CA LEU A 76 -9.99 -10.50 6.86
C LEU A 76 -11.19 -10.54 5.90
N VAL A 77 -11.89 -9.42 5.71
CA VAL A 77 -13.04 -9.35 4.80
C VAL A 77 -12.61 -9.69 3.37
N ASN A 78 -13.39 -10.58 2.74
CA ASN A 78 -13.16 -11.12 1.38
C ASN A 78 -11.82 -11.84 1.17
N GLY A 79 -11.15 -12.30 2.24
CA GLY A 79 -9.95 -13.14 2.16
C GLY A 79 -8.84 -12.51 1.31
N ALA A 80 -8.34 -13.26 0.31
CA ALA A 80 -7.29 -12.76 -0.58
C ALA A 80 -7.67 -11.51 -1.39
N LEU A 81 -8.96 -11.23 -1.58
CA LEU A 81 -9.44 -10.02 -2.27
C LEU A 81 -9.51 -8.79 -1.35
N ASN A 82 -9.00 -8.89 -0.12
CA ASN A 82 -9.04 -7.82 0.86
C ASN A 82 -8.37 -6.52 0.34
N PRO A 83 -9.04 -5.36 0.42
CA PRO A 83 -8.46 -4.09 -0.06
C PRO A 83 -7.11 -3.70 0.55
N LEU A 84 -6.85 -4.03 1.82
CA LEU A 84 -5.59 -3.69 2.50
C LEU A 84 -4.43 -4.58 2.02
N PHE A 85 -4.70 -5.87 1.76
CA PHE A 85 -3.72 -6.73 1.09
C PHE A 85 -3.38 -6.21 -0.30
N ARG A 86 -4.41 -5.91 -1.11
CA ARG A 86 -4.24 -5.44 -2.48
C ARG A 86 -3.50 -4.10 -2.54
N LEU A 87 -3.71 -3.22 -1.55
CA LEU A 87 -2.95 -1.98 -1.38
C LEU A 87 -1.44 -2.25 -1.32
N ALA A 88 -1.00 -3.21 -0.50
CA ALA A 88 0.42 -3.54 -0.37
C ALA A 88 1.02 -4.00 -1.71
N ILE A 89 0.28 -4.82 -2.47
CA ILE A 89 0.68 -5.27 -3.80
C ILE A 89 0.72 -4.12 -4.81
N PHE A 90 -0.31 -3.28 -4.85
CA PHE A 90 -0.36 -2.13 -5.76
C PHE A 90 0.83 -1.20 -5.56
N LYS A 91 1.15 -0.89 -4.30
CA LYS A 91 2.28 -0.04 -3.94
C LYS A 91 3.63 -0.77 -3.98
N GLY A 92 3.63 -2.10 -4.02
CA GLY A 92 4.84 -2.89 -3.84
C GLY A 92 5.55 -2.55 -2.54
N SER A 93 4.79 -2.31 -1.48
CA SER A 93 5.30 -1.96 -0.16
C SER A 93 5.46 -3.23 0.66
N VAL A 94 6.71 -3.59 0.97
CA VAL A 94 7.01 -4.72 1.84
C VAL A 94 6.54 -4.44 3.26
N ASP A 95 6.69 -3.20 3.75
CA ASP A 95 6.28 -2.83 5.12
C ASP A 95 4.76 -2.97 5.34
N LEU A 96 3.95 -2.51 4.37
CA LEU A 96 2.50 -2.69 4.44
C LEU A 96 2.10 -4.17 4.33
N TYR A 97 2.86 -4.95 3.54
CA TYR A 97 2.61 -6.37 3.37
C TYR A 97 2.95 -7.16 4.65
N GLU A 98 4.14 -6.94 5.22
CA GLU A 98 4.58 -7.57 6.46
C GLU A 98 3.62 -7.25 7.60
N CYS A 99 3.26 -5.97 7.78
CA CYS A 99 2.25 -5.56 8.74
C CYS A 99 0.91 -6.29 8.54
N TYR A 100 0.42 -6.41 7.29
CA TYR A 100 -0.81 -7.14 7.02
C TYR A 100 -0.69 -8.64 7.36
N MET A 101 0.45 -9.27 7.04
CA MET A 101 0.69 -10.68 7.33
C MET A 101 0.77 -10.95 8.83
N GLU A 102 1.57 -10.16 9.55
CA GLU A 102 1.82 -10.31 10.98
C GLU A 102 0.57 -10.03 11.82
N GLU A 103 -0.18 -9.00 11.47
CA GLU A 103 -1.29 -8.55 12.32
C GLU A 103 -2.64 -9.18 11.98
N ALA A 104 -2.82 -9.63 10.74
CA ALA A 104 -4.08 -10.23 10.29
C ALA A 104 -3.94 -11.70 9.93
N ILE A 105 -3.02 -12.06 9.02
CA ILE A 105 -3.03 -13.38 8.40
C ILE A 105 -2.46 -14.46 9.31
N TYR A 106 -1.27 -14.27 9.89
CA TYR A 106 -0.68 -15.28 10.79
C TYR A 106 -1.58 -15.57 11.99
N PRO A 107 -2.14 -14.56 12.69
CA PRO A 107 -3.07 -14.83 13.80
C PRO A 107 -4.37 -15.50 13.34
N PHE A 108 -4.86 -15.20 12.13
CA PHE A 108 -6.06 -15.85 11.60
C PHE A 108 -5.84 -17.33 11.25
N LEU A 109 -4.62 -17.67 10.82
CA LEU A 109 -4.24 -19.01 10.39
C LEU A 109 -3.65 -19.89 11.48
N GLU A 110 -3.41 -19.36 12.69
CA GLU A 110 -2.73 -20.07 13.79
C GLU A 110 -3.39 -21.43 14.11
N ASP A 111 -4.72 -21.44 14.21
CA ASP A 111 -5.52 -22.63 14.55
C ASP A 111 -5.95 -23.49 13.33
N LYS A 112 -5.46 -23.15 12.12
CA LYS A 112 -5.82 -23.85 10.88
C LYS A 112 -4.90 -25.05 10.64
N CYS A 113 -5.39 -26.07 9.95
CA CYS A 113 -4.52 -27.17 9.54
C CYS A 113 -3.60 -26.73 8.40
N GLU A 114 -2.51 -27.46 8.18
CA GLU A 114 -1.53 -27.13 7.14
C GLU A 114 -2.13 -27.06 5.72
N ASP A 115 -3.10 -27.94 5.42
CA ASP A 115 -3.80 -27.90 4.13
C ASP A 115 -4.60 -26.60 3.95
N GLU A 116 -5.32 -26.16 4.98
CA GLU A 116 -6.06 -24.89 4.98
C GLU A 116 -5.13 -23.67 4.87
N LYS A 117 -3.98 -23.71 5.56
CA LYS A 117 -2.95 -22.66 5.48
C LYS A 117 -2.39 -22.57 4.07
N CYS A 118 -1.97 -23.71 3.50
CA CYS A 118 -1.43 -23.80 2.15
C CYS A 118 -2.44 -23.27 1.13
N GLU A 119 -3.72 -23.68 1.22
CA GLU A 119 -4.78 -23.17 0.36
C GLU A 119 -4.93 -21.65 0.48
N TYR A 120 -4.87 -21.11 1.69
CA TYR A 120 -4.98 -19.67 1.92
C TYR A 120 -3.80 -18.90 1.31
N TYR A 121 -2.57 -19.35 1.53
CA TYR A 121 -1.37 -18.74 0.95
C TYR A 121 -1.38 -18.83 -0.58
N ASN A 122 -1.88 -19.93 -1.15
CA ASN A 122 -2.06 -20.08 -2.60
C ASN A 122 -3.04 -19.04 -3.15
N ASN A 123 -4.14 -18.79 -2.44
CA ASN A 123 -5.10 -17.76 -2.85
C ASN A 123 -4.48 -16.35 -2.81
N LEU A 124 -3.69 -16.04 -1.78
CA LEU A 124 -2.94 -14.77 -1.71
C LEU A 124 -1.92 -14.64 -2.84
N LEU A 125 -1.17 -15.70 -3.14
CA LEU A 125 -0.17 -15.73 -4.22
C LEU A 125 -0.83 -15.53 -5.59
N CYS A 126 -1.95 -16.20 -5.85
CA CYS A 126 -2.72 -16.06 -7.08
C CYS A 126 -3.18 -14.60 -7.29
N GLU A 127 -3.78 -13.98 -6.27
CA GLU A 127 -4.22 -12.57 -6.36
C GLU A 127 -3.03 -11.62 -6.51
N ALA A 128 -1.96 -11.80 -5.73
CA ALA A 128 -0.76 -10.97 -5.82
C ALA A 128 -0.12 -11.05 -7.22
N THR A 129 -0.09 -12.25 -7.81
CA THR A 129 0.41 -12.47 -9.17
C THR A 129 -0.47 -11.76 -10.21
N ALA A 130 -1.80 -11.93 -10.11
CA ALA A 130 -2.75 -11.29 -11.01
C ALA A 130 -2.63 -9.75 -10.97
N LEU A 131 -2.55 -9.15 -9.77
CA LEU A 131 -2.38 -7.71 -9.60
C LEU A 131 -1.03 -7.21 -10.10
N THR A 132 0.02 -7.98 -9.84
CA THR A 132 1.37 -7.64 -10.31
C THR A 132 1.42 -7.60 -11.83
N ASN A 133 0.82 -8.59 -12.51
CA ASN A 133 0.71 -8.59 -13.97
C ASN A 133 -0.09 -7.40 -14.50
N LEU A 134 -1.23 -7.07 -13.88
CA LEU A 134 -2.02 -5.88 -14.22
C LEU A 134 -1.23 -4.58 -14.05
N CYS A 135 -0.38 -4.49 -13.03
CA CYS A 135 0.51 -3.34 -12.86
C CYS A 135 1.52 -3.27 -14.02
N PHE A 136 2.15 -4.41 -14.38
CA PHE A 136 3.14 -4.50 -15.46
C PHE A 136 2.58 -4.14 -16.84
N GLU A 137 1.40 -4.65 -17.20
CA GLU A 137 0.73 -4.36 -18.47
C GLU A 137 0.46 -2.86 -18.67
N ASN A 138 0.24 -2.13 -17.57
CA ASN A 138 -0.11 -0.71 -17.60
C ASN A 138 1.11 0.23 -17.43
N TYR A 139 2.35 -0.28 -17.38
CA TYR A 139 3.52 0.60 -17.30
C TYR A 139 3.69 1.40 -18.59
N LYS A 140 3.60 2.73 -18.46
CA LYS A 140 4.02 3.64 -19.53
C LYS A 140 5.53 3.53 -19.70
N ILE A 141 5.98 3.05 -20.85
CA ILE A 141 7.39 3.01 -21.21
C ILE A 141 7.90 4.46 -21.32
N VAL A 142 8.73 4.89 -20.38
CA VAL A 142 9.44 6.18 -20.46
C VAL A 142 10.76 5.96 -21.20
N ARG A 143 10.82 6.32 -22.49
CA ARG A 143 12.07 6.27 -23.28
C ARG A 143 12.84 7.60 -23.14
N LYS A 144 14.07 7.54 -22.65
CA LYS A 144 14.99 8.68 -22.65
C LYS A 144 15.35 9.03 -24.10
N GLY A 145 15.14 10.29 -24.50
CA GLY A 145 15.64 10.84 -25.79
C GLY A 145 14.63 11.41 -26.78
N ILE A 146 13.31 11.30 -26.55
CA ILE A 146 12.30 11.89 -27.46
C ILE A 146 11.60 13.12 -26.84
N HIS A 147 11.54 13.19 -25.50
CA HIS A 147 10.92 14.30 -24.76
C HIS A 147 11.91 15.16 -23.98
N PHE A 148 13.21 14.90 -24.13
CA PHE A 148 14.28 15.61 -23.43
C PHE A 148 15.18 16.26 -24.47
N ASN A 149 14.70 17.39 -25.04
CA ASN A 149 15.61 18.30 -25.72
C ASN A 149 16.46 18.97 -24.65
N GLY A 150 17.58 18.32 -24.31
CA GLY A 150 18.66 18.94 -23.57
C GLY A 150 19.25 20.08 -24.40
N ALA A 151 18.63 21.24 -24.34
CA ALA A 151 19.29 22.49 -24.67
C ALA A 151 20.00 22.97 -23.40
N MET A 152 21.22 22.49 -23.18
CA MET A 152 22.15 23.13 -22.26
C MET A 152 22.94 24.17 -23.05
N PRO A 153 22.78 25.48 -22.79
CA PRO A 153 23.86 26.41 -23.04
C PRO A 153 24.87 26.25 -21.90
N SER A 154 26.07 25.80 -22.27
CA SER A 154 27.26 26.00 -21.47
C SER A 154 27.46 27.50 -21.27
N ASP A 155 27.41 27.95 -20.02
CA ASP A 155 28.31 28.96 -19.44
C ASP A 155 27.63 29.60 -18.22
N ARG A 156 27.96 29.11 -17.02
CA ARG A 156 28.17 29.93 -15.82
C ARG A 156 28.62 29.07 -14.64
N VAL A 157 29.62 29.62 -13.94
CA VAL A 157 30.15 29.13 -12.66
C VAL A 157 29.06 29.27 -11.59
N GLY A 158 28.77 28.19 -10.87
CA GLY A 158 27.76 28.13 -9.82
C GLY A 158 26.73 27.05 -10.12
N PHE A 159 26.72 26.02 -9.28
CA PHE A 159 25.89 24.82 -9.31
C PHE A 159 24.58 24.93 -10.11
N VAL A 160 24.45 24.07 -11.14
CA VAL A 160 23.17 23.88 -11.83
C VAL A 160 22.24 23.11 -10.90
N LEU A 161 21.31 23.82 -10.27
CA LEU A 161 20.19 23.20 -9.55
C LEU A 161 19.27 22.54 -10.59
N MET A 162 18.95 21.26 -10.40
CA MET A 162 17.96 20.58 -11.23
C MET A 162 16.61 21.32 -11.12
N ALA A 163 15.90 21.47 -12.24
CA ALA A 163 14.52 21.97 -12.22
C ALA A 163 13.61 21.07 -11.36
N GLU A 164 12.61 21.65 -10.70
CA GLU A 164 11.65 20.94 -9.83
C GLU A 164 10.97 19.76 -10.54
N GLU A 165 10.60 19.95 -11.81
CA GLU A 165 10.05 18.92 -12.70
C GLU A 165 10.95 17.68 -12.82
N ASN A 166 12.28 17.86 -12.77
CA ASN A 166 13.22 16.73 -12.82
C ASN A 166 13.23 15.95 -11.50
N TYR A 167 13.00 16.61 -10.36
CA TYR A 167 12.85 15.93 -9.07
C TYR A 167 11.56 15.12 -9.04
N GLU A 168 10.46 15.61 -9.60
CA GLU A 168 9.21 14.85 -9.71
C GLU A 168 9.39 13.59 -10.56
N VAL A 169 10.05 13.72 -11.71
CA VAL A 169 10.36 12.57 -12.59
C VAL A 169 11.26 11.57 -11.87
N MET A 170 12.29 12.03 -11.15
CA MET A 170 13.18 11.16 -10.37
C MET A 170 12.46 10.45 -9.23
N ASN A 171 11.65 11.16 -8.44
CA ASN A 171 10.86 10.58 -7.37
C ASN A 171 9.89 9.54 -7.94
N ASN A 172 9.23 9.84 -9.06
CA ASN A 172 8.34 8.91 -9.74
C ASN A 172 9.09 7.65 -10.20
N LEU A 173 10.26 7.78 -10.84
CA LEU A 173 11.09 6.64 -11.24
C LEU A 173 11.52 5.80 -10.03
N TYR A 174 11.94 6.46 -8.95
CA TYR A 174 12.35 5.81 -7.70
C TYR A 174 11.19 5.01 -7.08
N GLU A 175 10.00 5.61 -6.96
CA GLU A 175 8.80 4.96 -6.45
C GLU A 175 8.42 3.72 -7.29
N HIS A 176 8.41 3.85 -8.62
CA HIS A 176 8.07 2.74 -9.51
C HIS A 176 9.09 1.60 -9.47
N PHE A 177 10.38 1.93 -9.41
CA PHE A 177 11.43 0.91 -9.32
C PHE A 177 11.31 0.12 -8.01
N ASN A 178 11.16 0.82 -6.88
CA ASN A 178 10.97 0.16 -5.59
C ASN A 178 9.69 -0.67 -5.54
N ALA A 179 8.58 -0.19 -6.13
CA ALA A 179 7.36 -0.97 -6.21
C ALA A 179 7.54 -2.28 -7.00
N ILE A 180 8.35 -2.28 -8.07
CA ILE A 180 8.70 -3.50 -8.82
C ILE A 180 9.49 -4.48 -7.93
N ILE A 181 10.50 -3.98 -7.23
CA ILE A 181 11.33 -4.78 -6.33
C ILE A 181 10.49 -5.35 -5.18
N GLY A 182 9.66 -4.53 -4.53
CA GLY A 182 8.82 -4.95 -3.43
C GLY A 182 7.78 -5.99 -3.85
N ARG A 183 7.10 -5.83 -4.99
CA ARG A 183 6.20 -6.88 -5.51
C ARG A 183 6.92 -8.21 -5.74
N ARG A 184 8.13 -8.18 -6.31
CA ARG A 184 8.95 -9.39 -6.48
C ARG A 184 9.23 -10.05 -5.13
N ASP A 185 9.57 -9.27 -4.11
CA ASP A 185 9.93 -9.80 -2.81
C ASP A 185 8.71 -10.36 -2.06
N ILE A 186 7.55 -9.69 -2.15
CA ILE A 186 6.26 -10.20 -1.66
C ILE A 186 5.90 -11.54 -2.31
N LEU A 187 5.98 -11.62 -3.65
CA LEU A 187 5.68 -12.86 -4.38
C LEU A 187 6.60 -14.01 -3.99
N LYS A 188 7.90 -13.75 -3.84
CA LYS A 188 8.86 -14.76 -3.37
C LYS A 188 8.53 -15.26 -1.97
N HIS A 189 8.15 -14.36 -1.06
CA HIS A 189 7.78 -14.75 0.28
C HIS A 189 6.51 -15.62 0.28
N LEU A 190 5.46 -15.23 -0.44
CA LEU A 190 4.25 -16.04 -0.57
C LEU A 190 4.52 -17.43 -1.18
N ASP A 191 5.38 -17.53 -2.19
CA ASP A 191 5.82 -18.79 -2.80
C ASP A 191 6.52 -19.71 -1.77
N THR A 192 7.33 -19.12 -0.87
CA THR A 192 7.98 -19.89 0.21
C THR A 192 7.00 -20.40 1.27
N LEU A 193 5.87 -19.73 1.46
CA LEU A 193 4.82 -20.14 2.40
C LEU A 193 3.93 -21.25 1.84
N GLN A 194 3.83 -21.38 0.51
CA GLN A 194 3.16 -22.50 -0.17
C GLN A 194 4.01 -23.79 -0.13
N GLY A 195 5.33 -23.66 -0.19
CA GLY A 195 6.28 -24.77 -0.40
C GLY A 195 6.75 -25.49 0.87
N ASN A 196 6.23 -25.13 2.04
CA ASN A 196 6.42 -25.83 3.31
C ASN A 196 5.15 -26.58 3.71
#